data_AF-A0A7S1MI75-F1
#
_entry.id   AF-A0A7S1MI75-F1
#
_cell.length_a   1.000
_cell.length_b   1.000
_cell.length_c   1.000
_cell.angle_alpha   90.00
_cell.angle_beta   90.00
_cell.angle_gamma   90.00
#
_symmetry.space_group_name_H-M   'P 1'
#
loop_
_entity.id
_entity.type
_entity.pdbx_description
1 polymer ?
#
loop_
_entity_poly.entity_id
_entity_poly.type
_entity_poly.pdbx_seq_one_letter_code
_entity_poly.pdbx_strand_id
1 'polypeptide(L)'
;CRTVVYKYAYDSRTKRTYHLACSTNDFKEFLPLDPDPLDKGIFKGEVTLAKNNCAWFQIVVDEDWEKTLYPGTKDANSGEGFLQGPDDNGHGLNWQIVGRRGDTYEVVLDTKQEDRHKHVTWTLLRRAAAQSS
;
A
#
# COMPACT_ATOMS: atom_id res chain seq x y z
N CYS A 1 -14.43 17.05 -43.47
CA CYS A 1 -14.36 16.14 -42.32
C CYS A 1 -12.94 15.54 -42.29
N ARG A 2 -12.04 16.06 -41.44
CA ARG A 2 -10.66 15.54 -41.31
C ARG A 2 -10.48 15.09 -39.87
N THR A 3 -10.31 13.79 -39.70
CA THR A 3 -10.05 13.11 -38.44
C THR A 3 -8.75 13.63 -37.83
N VAL A 4 -8.84 14.21 -36.64
CA VAL A 4 -7.68 14.50 -35.80
C VAL A 4 -7.25 13.17 -35.18
N VAL A 5 -6.16 12.61 -35.69
CA VAL A 5 -5.46 11.50 -35.04
C VAL A 5 -4.76 12.09 -33.83
N TYR A 6 -5.30 11.87 -32.64
CA TYR A 6 -4.62 12.22 -31.39
C TYR A 6 -3.32 11.42 -31.31
N LYS A 7 -2.22 12.12 -31.58
CA LYS A 7 -0.86 11.71 -31.24
C LYS A 7 -0.80 11.59 -29.72
N TYR A 8 -0.93 10.39 -29.17
CA TYR A 8 -0.35 10.11 -27.87
C TYR A 8 1.15 9.95 -28.08
N ALA A 9 1.86 11.08 -28.03
CA ALA A 9 3.27 11.06 -27.74
C ALA A 9 3.43 10.37 -26.38
N TYR A 10 4.11 9.22 -26.36
CA TYR A 10 4.55 8.58 -25.13
C TYR A 10 5.43 9.58 -24.36
N ASP A 11 4.85 10.26 -23.37
CA ASP A 11 5.61 10.93 -22.33
C ASP A 11 6.16 9.83 -21.42
N SER A 12 7.36 9.37 -21.75
CA SER A 12 8.09 8.27 -21.08
C SER A 12 8.76 8.71 -19.77
N ARG A 13 8.11 9.60 -19.00
CA ARG A 13 8.29 9.66 -17.56
C ARG A 13 7.18 8.84 -16.91
N THR A 14 7.29 7.52 -17.02
CA THR A 14 6.33 6.55 -16.48
C THR A 14 6.07 6.89 -15.01
N LYS A 15 4.83 7.30 -14.69
CA LYS A 15 4.40 7.43 -13.30
C LYS A 15 4.54 6.07 -12.63
N ARG A 16 5.17 6.04 -11.46
CA ARG A 16 5.28 4.82 -10.64
C ARG A 16 3.90 4.31 -10.27
N THR A 17 3.73 3.00 -10.29
CA THR A 17 2.59 2.32 -9.64
C THR A 17 3.03 1.77 -8.30
N TYR A 18 2.08 1.66 -7.38
CA TYR A 18 2.34 1.14 -6.04
C TYR A 18 1.30 0.07 -5.74
N HIS A 19 1.73 -1.00 -5.11
CA HIS A 19 0.87 -2.14 -4.83
C HIS A 19 1.18 -2.72 -3.45
N LEU A 20 0.16 -3.21 -2.75
CA LEU A 20 0.33 -3.95 -1.51
C LEU A 20 0.67 -5.40 -1.84
N ALA A 21 1.78 -5.88 -1.28
CA ALA A 21 1.97 -7.30 -1.06
C ALA A 21 1.57 -7.60 0.38
N CYS A 22 0.57 -8.47 0.57
CA CYS A 22 -0.07 -8.62 1.88
C CYS A 22 -0.27 -10.09 2.27
N SER A 23 -0.15 -10.39 3.56
CA SER A 23 -0.33 -11.73 4.08
C SER A 23 -1.77 -12.26 3.93
N THR A 24 -2.76 -11.40 3.65
CA THR A 24 -4.16 -11.79 3.50
C THR A 24 -4.41 -12.68 2.28
N ASN A 25 -3.58 -12.54 1.24
CA ASN A 25 -3.54 -13.41 0.05
C ASN A 25 -2.24 -14.23 -0.02
N ASP A 26 -1.61 -14.51 1.12
CA ASP A 26 -0.32 -15.19 1.24
C ASP A 26 0.81 -14.52 0.39
N PHE A 27 0.74 -13.20 0.17
CA PHE A 27 1.66 -12.43 -0.69
C PHE A 27 1.71 -12.91 -2.16
N LYS A 28 0.66 -13.59 -2.65
CA LYS A 28 0.64 -14.18 -4.00
C LYS A 28 0.27 -13.19 -5.10
N GLU A 29 -0.50 -12.17 -4.76
CA GLU A 29 -0.98 -11.17 -5.72
C GLU A 29 -0.75 -9.76 -5.16
N PHE A 30 -0.50 -8.82 -6.07
CA PHE A 30 -0.34 -7.40 -5.75
C PHE A 30 -1.71 -6.71 -5.78
N LEU A 31 -2.09 -6.09 -4.66
CA LEU A 31 -3.31 -5.29 -4.59
C LEU A 31 -2.97 -3.84 -4.93
N PRO A 32 -3.61 -3.18 -5.89
CA PRO A 32 -3.22 -1.83 -6.30
C PRO A 32 -3.44 -0.80 -5.19
N LEU A 33 -2.55 0.19 -5.13
CA LEU A 33 -2.81 1.47 -4.48
C LEU A 33 -3.21 2.49 -5.55
N ASP A 34 -4.47 2.91 -5.53
CA ASP A 34 -5.01 3.87 -6.48
C ASP A 34 -4.56 5.30 -6.13
N PRO A 35 -4.16 6.12 -7.11
CA PRO A 35 -3.81 7.51 -6.86
C PRO A 35 -5.04 8.32 -6.44
N ASP A 36 -4.87 9.21 -5.47
CA ASP A 36 -5.91 10.15 -5.08
C ASP A 36 -6.15 11.16 -6.22
N PRO A 37 -7.41 11.39 -6.64
CA PRO A 37 -7.72 12.29 -7.75
C PRO A 37 -7.47 13.77 -7.42
N LEU A 38 -7.44 14.13 -6.13
CA LEU A 38 -7.23 15.50 -5.66
C LEU A 38 -5.76 15.75 -5.29
N ASP A 39 -5.02 14.70 -4.94
CA ASP A 39 -3.63 14.81 -4.50
C ASP A 39 -2.69 13.81 -5.17
N LYS A 40 -1.86 14.31 -6.11
CA LYS A 40 -0.90 13.51 -6.90
C LYS A 40 0.16 12.78 -6.08
N GLY A 41 0.31 13.09 -4.80
CA GLY A 41 1.27 12.44 -3.91
C GLY A 41 0.69 11.30 -3.06
N ILE A 42 -0.63 11.14 -3.06
CA ILE A 42 -1.35 10.21 -2.20
C ILE A 42 -1.81 9.00 -3.01
N PHE A 43 -1.58 7.81 -2.47
CA PHE A 43 -2.02 6.53 -3.03
C PHE A 43 -2.71 5.72 -1.94
N LYS A 44 -3.82 5.06 -2.28
CA LYS A 44 -4.71 4.41 -1.31
C LYS A 44 -5.09 3.01 -1.74
N GLY A 45 -5.17 2.09 -0.80
CA GLY A 45 -5.69 0.74 -1.03
C GLY A 45 -6.25 0.16 0.24
N GLU A 46 -6.93 -0.97 0.10
CA GLU A 46 -7.65 -1.58 1.21
C GLU A 46 -7.06 -2.93 1.61
N VAL A 47 -6.99 -3.18 2.92
CA VAL A 47 -6.65 -4.49 3.48
C VAL A 47 -7.79 -4.96 4.37
N THR A 48 -8.40 -6.08 4.01
CA THR A 48 -9.41 -6.74 4.84
C THR A 48 -8.81 -7.90 5.61
N LEU A 49 -8.92 -7.88 6.94
CA LEU A 49 -8.33 -8.89 7.80
C LEU A 49 -9.09 -10.22 7.69
N ALA A 50 -8.45 -11.24 7.10
CA ALA A 50 -9.10 -12.54 6.87
C ALA A 50 -8.81 -13.58 7.96
N LYS A 51 -7.59 -13.59 8.53
CA LYS A 51 -7.10 -14.59 9.49
C LYS A 51 -6.39 -13.89 10.66
N ASN A 52 -6.28 -14.58 11.80
CA ASN A 52 -5.41 -14.20 12.93
C ASN A 52 -5.56 -12.78 13.52
N ASN A 53 -6.66 -12.07 13.23
CA ASN A 53 -6.90 -10.70 13.72
C ASN A 53 -5.77 -9.70 13.35
N CYS A 54 -4.95 -10.03 12.37
CA CYS A 54 -3.85 -9.19 11.90
C CYS A 54 -3.49 -9.48 10.45
N ALA A 55 -2.76 -8.54 9.84
CA ALA A 55 -2.17 -8.70 8.52
C ALA A 55 -0.80 -8.03 8.48
N TRP A 56 0.10 -8.59 7.68
CA TRP A 56 1.40 -8.02 7.38
C TRP A 56 1.44 -7.55 5.94
N PHE A 57 2.11 -6.44 5.68
CA PHE A 57 2.24 -5.96 4.31
C PHE A 57 3.53 -5.17 4.09
N GLN A 58 3.87 -5.08 2.81
CA GLN A 58 4.86 -4.17 2.22
C GLN A 58 4.21 -3.48 1.00
N ILE A 59 4.86 -2.42 0.50
CA ILE A 59 4.42 -1.76 -0.73
C ILE A 59 5.47 -2.03 -1.82
N VAL A 60 5.06 -2.69 -2.89
CA VAL A 60 5.89 -2.99 -4.07
C VAL A 60 5.67 -1.90 -5.11
N VAL A 61 6.77 -1.38 -5.67
CA VAL A 61 6.75 -0.34 -6.70
C VAL A 61 6.86 -1.00 -8.07
N ASP A 62 6.02 -0.58 -9.02
CA ASP A 62 6.04 -1.06 -10.42
C ASP A 62 5.96 -2.60 -10.55
N GLU A 63 5.27 -3.27 -9.61
CA GLU A 63 5.16 -4.74 -9.52
C GLU A 63 6.52 -5.48 -9.49
N ASP A 64 7.56 -4.78 -9.03
CA ASP A 64 8.93 -5.28 -8.98
C ASP A 64 9.39 -5.46 -7.52
N TRP A 65 9.58 -6.71 -7.09
CA TRP A 65 10.02 -7.03 -5.73
C TRP A 65 11.40 -6.45 -5.38
N GLU A 66 12.24 -6.14 -6.38
CA GLU A 66 13.52 -5.44 -6.16
C GLU A 66 13.32 -3.97 -5.77
N LYS A 67 12.09 -3.47 -5.90
CA LYS A 67 11.68 -2.11 -5.55
C LYS A 67 10.59 -2.13 -4.49
N THR A 68 10.94 -2.56 -3.28
CA THR A 68 9.99 -2.68 -2.17
C THR A 68 10.19 -1.57 -1.13
N LEU A 69 9.09 -0.97 -0.70
CA LEU A 69 9.00 -0.07 0.44
C LEU A 69 8.56 -0.89 1.67
N TYR A 70 9.28 -0.69 2.78
CA TYR A 70 9.11 -1.46 4.01
C TYR A 70 9.50 -0.63 5.25
N PRO A 71 9.09 -1.01 6.48
CA PRO A 71 9.54 -0.31 7.69
C PRO A 71 10.96 -0.71 8.09
N GLY A 72 11.67 0.18 8.78
CA GLY A 72 12.99 -0.11 9.36
C GLY A 72 12.98 -1.10 10.54
N THR A 73 11.81 -1.50 11.02
CA THR A 73 11.63 -2.45 12.13
C THR A 73 10.54 -3.45 11.79
N LYS A 74 10.70 -4.69 12.28
CA LYS A 74 9.71 -5.75 12.11
C LYS A 74 8.43 -5.42 12.89
N ASP A 75 7.28 -5.81 12.31
CA ASP A 75 5.95 -5.68 12.90
C ASP A 75 5.59 -4.23 13.28
N ALA A 76 6.10 -3.26 12.51
CA ALA A 76 5.89 -1.84 12.81
C ALA A 76 4.41 -1.46 12.67
N ASN A 77 3.89 -0.72 13.65
CA ASN A 77 2.54 -0.15 13.58
C ASN A 77 2.50 1.14 12.74
N SER A 78 1.30 1.68 12.54
CA SER A 78 1.07 2.87 11.75
C SER A 78 1.77 4.06 12.38
N GLY A 79 2.67 4.71 11.65
CA GLY A 79 3.43 5.83 12.18
C GLY A 79 4.62 5.47 13.08
N GLU A 80 4.93 4.18 13.27
CA GLU A 80 6.06 3.75 14.12
C GLU A 80 7.31 3.37 13.32
N GLY A 81 7.15 2.77 12.14
CA GLY A 81 8.26 2.30 11.31
C GLY A 81 8.75 3.38 10.35
N PHE A 82 10.04 3.71 10.42
CA PHE A 82 10.66 4.59 9.44
C PHE A 82 10.68 3.93 8.06
N LEU A 83 10.12 4.58 7.04
CA LEU A 83 10.09 4.07 5.67
C LEU A 83 11.51 3.82 5.15
N GLN A 84 11.78 2.64 4.61
CA GLN A 84 13.00 2.25 3.90
C GLN A 84 12.68 1.88 2.43
N GLY A 85 13.72 1.65 1.63
CA GLY A 85 13.59 1.38 0.20
C GLY A 85 13.35 2.64 -0.66
N PRO A 86 12.96 2.46 -1.93
CA PRO A 86 12.66 1.18 -2.59
C PRO A 86 13.93 0.36 -2.88
N ASP A 87 14.02 -0.85 -2.32
CA ASP A 87 15.08 -1.84 -2.56
C ASP A 87 14.60 -3.26 -2.18
N ASP A 88 15.46 -4.27 -2.25
CA ASP A 88 15.17 -5.69 -1.98
C ASP A 88 15.56 -6.16 -0.56
N ASN A 89 16.04 -5.26 0.31
CA ASN A 89 16.51 -5.63 1.66
C ASN A 89 15.39 -5.75 2.69
N GLY A 90 14.13 -5.63 2.28
CA GLY A 90 12.96 -5.64 3.15
C GLY A 90 12.55 -7.01 3.68
N HIS A 91 13.25 -8.10 3.34
CA HIS A 91 12.80 -9.44 3.72
C HIS A 91 12.57 -9.59 5.24
N GLY A 92 11.35 -9.98 5.63
CA GLY A 92 10.96 -10.13 7.04
C GLY A 92 10.59 -8.83 7.77
N LEU A 93 10.73 -7.66 7.12
CA LEU A 93 10.38 -6.35 7.66
C LEU A 93 9.03 -5.92 7.08
N ASN A 94 7.97 -6.06 7.87
CA ASN A 94 6.61 -5.76 7.42
C ASN A 94 5.95 -4.79 8.38
N TRP A 95 5.08 -3.94 7.84
CA TRP A 95 4.09 -3.26 8.66
C TRP A 95 3.04 -4.27 9.14
N GLN A 96 2.52 -4.07 10.34
CA GLN A 96 1.51 -4.95 10.92
C GLN A 96 0.22 -4.19 11.23
N ILE A 97 -0.87 -4.61 10.59
CA ILE A 97 -2.23 -4.17 10.93
C ILE A 97 -2.79 -5.14 11.96
N VAL A 98 -3.27 -4.63 13.10
CA VAL A 98 -3.98 -5.42 14.12
C VAL A 98 -5.41 -4.92 14.25
N GLY A 99 -6.38 -5.84 14.25
CA GLY A 99 -7.81 -5.53 14.25
C GLY A 99 -8.68 -6.75 14.49
N ARG A 100 -9.95 -6.71 14.08
CA ARG A 100 -10.82 -7.88 14.12
C ARG A 100 -10.88 -8.55 12.74
N ARG A 101 -11.04 -9.87 12.71
CA ARG A 101 -11.39 -10.56 11.46
C ARG A 101 -12.61 -9.90 10.82
N GLY A 102 -12.47 -9.52 9.55
CA GLY A 102 -13.47 -8.81 8.75
C GLY A 102 -13.38 -7.29 8.81
N ASP A 103 -12.53 -6.70 9.67
CA ASP A 103 -12.24 -5.27 9.60
C ASP A 103 -11.47 -4.97 8.31
N THR A 104 -11.84 -3.88 7.65
CA THR A 104 -11.12 -3.33 6.50
C THR A 104 -10.40 -2.05 6.93
N TYR A 105 -9.13 -1.95 6.57
CA TYR A 105 -8.28 -0.80 6.79
C TYR A 105 -7.94 -0.16 5.45
N GLU A 106 -7.93 1.18 5.40
CA GLU A 106 -7.39 1.95 4.29
C GLU A 106 -5.90 2.19 4.57
N VAL A 107 -5.04 1.69 3.71
CA VAL A 107 -3.60 1.97 3.70
C VAL A 107 -3.37 3.17 2.79
N VAL A 108 -2.62 4.15 3.31
CA VAL A 108 -2.29 5.39 2.61
C VAL A 108 -0.77 5.50 2.49
N LEU A 109 -0.30 5.67 1.26
CA LEU A 109 1.06 6.11 0.94
C LEU A 109 1.04 7.60 0.58
N ASP A 110 1.68 8.45 1.40
CA ASP A 110 1.95 9.85 1.11
C ASP A 110 3.42 10.03 0.72
N THR A 111 3.66 10.15 -0.59
CA THR A 111 5.00 10.33 -1.18
C THR A 111 5.58 11.74 -0.96
N LYS A 112 4.81 12.65 -0.39
CA LYS A 112 5.23 14.03 -0.12
C LYS A 112 5.49 14.27 1.37
N GLN A 113 5.29 13.27 2.23
CA GLN A 113 5.58 13.46 3.64
C GLN A 113 7.06 13.80 3.86
N GLU A 114 7.34 14.67 4.81
CA GLU A 114 8.72 14.91 5.26
C GLU A 114 9.10 13.91 6.34
N ASP A 115 8.14 13.57 7.21
CA ASP A 115 8.32 12.56 8.25
C ASP A 115 8.23 11.16 7.64
N ARG A 116 9.38 10.47 7.59
CA ARG A 116 9.49 9.10 7.06
C ARG A 116 8.70 8.06 7.85
N HIS A 117 8.23 8.36 9.06
CA HIS A 117 7.31 7.47 9.77
C HIS A 117 5.87 7.58 9.25
N LYS A 118 5.52 8.71 8.64
CA LYS A 118 4.15 9.03 8.22
C LYS A 118 3.89 8.85 6.73
N HIS A 119 4.91 8.43 5.98
CA HIS A 119 4.72 8.11 4.56
C HIS A 119 3.72 6.98 4.37
N VAL A 120 3.73 5.97 5.24
CA VAL A 120 2.79 4.85 5.19
C VAL A 120 1.99 4.83 6.48
N THR A 121 0.70 5.02 6.36
CA THR A 121 -0.23 4.97 7.49
C THR A 121 -1.45 4.14 7.11
N TRP A 122 -2.19 3.69 8.11
CA TRP A 122 -3.49 3.07 7.86
C TRP A 122 -4.48 3.41 8.95
N THR A 123 -5.73 3.51 8.55
CA THR A 123 -6.84 3.73 9.47
C THR A 123 -7.94 2.73 9.20
N LEU A 124 -8.72 2.42 10.24
CA LEU A 124 -9.88 1.56 10.08
C LEU A 124 -10.90 2.26 9.17
N LEU A 125 -11.21 1.63 8.04
CA LEU A 125 -12.18 2.12 7.07
C LEU A 125 -13.57 1.57 7.36
N ARG A 126 -13.69 0.26 7.62
CA ARG A 126 -14.96 -0.43 7.90
C ARG A 126 -14.78 -1.50 8.95
N ARG A 127 -15.75 -1.61 9.87
CA ARG A 127 -15.79 -2.71 10.84
C ARG A 127 -16.39 -3.96 10.22
N ALA A 128 -15.92 -5.12 10.68
CA ALA A 128 -16.63 -6.38 10.49
C ALA A 128 -18.08 -6.25 10.99
N ALA A 129 -19.03 -6.86 10.26
CA ALA A 129 -20.39 -6.99 10.77
C ALA A 129 -20.36 -7.68 12.14
N ALA A 130 -21.24 -7.24 13.06
CA ALA A 130 -21.41 -7.93 14.33
C ALA A 130 -21.77 -9.39 14.05
N GLN A 131 -20.92 -10.31 14.49
CA GLN A 131 -21.25 -11.72 14.46
C GLN A 131 -22.34 -11.93 15.51
N SER A 132 -23.60 -12.04 15.06
CA SER A 132 -24.69 -12.52 15.90
C SER A 132 -24.29 -13.91 16.41
N SER A 133 -24.23 -14.04 17.73
CA SER A 133 -23.92 -15.27 18.46
C SER A 133 -25.09 -16.24 18.40
#